data_AF-A0A1S7PJF2-F1
#
_entry.id   AF-A0A1S7PJF2-F1
#
_cell.length_a   1.000
_cell.length_b   1.000
_cell.length_c   1.000
_cell.angle_alpha   90.00
_cell.angle_beta   90.00
_cell.angle_gamma   90.00
#
_symmetry.space_group_name_H-M   'P 1'
#
loop_
_entity.id
_entity.type
_entity.pdbx_description
1 polymer ?
#
loop_
_entity_poly.entity_id
_entity_poly.type
_entity_poly.pdbx_seq_one_letter_code
_entity_poly.pdbx_strand_id
1 'polypeptide(L)'
;MKPDRLGNILEEMEARLTRAQRDGNGRGLAALTVAVRRYRAKLDKLSASDISELERLIAQVPMQGDPLRLNNLIAGLKIGLNQLSLDDIIDATPGQKLAAFQFGFEGELLKVIDQPIKPYESEKDIAMASLEAAIQNGAYVNEDLKATNVSPRVREAFARLQATMSSYTNIVQIGAGAQICSRYLQMEVEELSPSLAGMLVGHIESVFAALSQFKDWRVYCENAYELHLEPGSIKELTENASLLIKDLRENNVIDAAVPNALETVVGWVEEQAQPDKRDVLSLGRTLENIWSAMVKQIVSFAKETASETRKLAIKAAAATLLIGAVSLVPIISKIPGAQWIEVAYIYVKSIRDKQ
;
A
#
# COMPACT_ATOMS: atom_id res chain seq x y z
N MET A 1 25.44 8.42 6.68
CA MET A 1 23.99 8.51 6.95
C MET A 1 23.80 8.93 8.41
N LYS A 2 22.71 9.65 8.78
CA LYS A 2 22.50 10.08 10.16
C LYS A 2 22.11 8.88 11.06
N PRO A 3 22.73 8.70 12.24
CA PRO A 3 22.44 7.62 13.19
C PRO A 3 20.95 7.49 13.54
N ASP A 4 20.26 8.63 13.64
CA ASP A 4 18.86 8.72 14.05
C ASP A 4 17.90 7.83 13.21
N ARG A 5 18.18 7.65 11.92
CA ARG A 5 17.27 6.93 11.00
C ARG A 5 17.38 5.42 11.10
N LEU A 6 18.58 4.88 11.31
CA LEU A 6 18.76 3.47 11.67
C LEU A 6 18.14 3.19 13.03
N GLY A 7 18.17 4.19 13.93
CA GLY A 7 17.53 4.13 15.24
C GLY A 7 16.04 3.87 15.11
N ASN A 8 15.36 4.62 14.24
CA ASN A 8 13.92 4.45 13.99
C ASN A 8 13.57 3.03 13.50
N ILE A 9 14.38 2.45 12.60
CA ILE A 9 14.15 1.10 12.08
C ILE A 9 14.33 0.05 13.19
N LEU A 10 15.37 0.17 14.02
CA LEU A 10 15.61 -0.73 15.14
C LEU A 10 14.56 -0.58 16.26
N GLU A 11 14.09 0.63 16.50
CA GLU A 11 12.99 0.92 17.44
C GLU A 11 11.68 0.29 16.98
N GLU A 12 11.32 0.44 15.71
CA GLU A 12 10.13 -0.21 15.14
C GLU A 12 10.26 -1.74 15.20
N MET A 13 11.45 -2.27 14.94
CA MET A 13 11.72 -3.71 15.08
C MET A 13 11.49 -4.19 16.52
N GLU A 14 12.00 -3.45 17.51
CA GLU A 14 11.79 -3.73 18.93
C GLU A 14 10.30 -3.67 19.32
N ALA A 15 9.57 -2.67 18.82
CA ALA A 15 8.15 -2.50 19.09
C ALA A 15 7.31 -3.68 18.56
N ARG A 16 7.60 -4.16 17.34
CA ARG A 16 6.92 -5.33 16.75
C ARG A 16 7.21 -6.62 17.52
N LEU A 17 8.46 -6.84 17.91
CA LEU A 17 8.85 -8.01 18.71
C LEU A 17 8.15 -7.99 20.08
N THR A 18 8.07 -6.82 20.71
CA THR A 18 7.40 -6.65 22.00
C THR A 18 5.90 -6.91 21.90
N ARG A 19 5.23 -6.43 20.84
CA ARG A 19 3.82 -6.74 20.57
C ARG A 19 3.60 -8.24 20.37
N ALA A 20 4.38 -8.86 19.49
CA ALA A 20 4.29 -10.31 19.23
C ALA A 20 4.51 -11.17 20.49
N GLN A 21 5.41 -10.75 21.40
CA GLN A 21 5.60 -11.41 22.69
C GLN A 21 4.39 -11.28 23.62
N ARG A 22 3.75 -10.10 23.66
CA ARG A 22 2.52 -9.88 24.44
C ARG A 22 1.35 -10.70 23.92
N ASP A 23 1.25 -10.86 22.60
CA ASP A 23 0.16 -11.57 21.92
C ASP A 23 0.32 -13.10 21.95
N GLY A 24 1.27 -13.64 22.73
CA GLY A 24 1.50 -15.08 22.87
C GLY A 24 2.32 -15.72 21.74
N ASN A 25 2.73 -14.94 20.72
CA ASN A 25 3.56 -15.37 19.60
C ASN A 25 5.07 -15.24 19.88
N GLY A 26 5.48 -15.24 21.16
CA GLY A 26 6.84 -14.94 21.62
C GLY A 26 7.89 -16.05 21.44
N ARG A 27 7.52 -17.25 20.97
CA ARG A 27 8.47 -18.37 20.86
C ARG A 27 9.61 -18.04 19.90
N GLY A 28 10.84 -18.11 20.39
CA GLY A 28 12.05 -17.82 19.60
C GLY A 28 12.41 -16.34 19.46
N LEU A 29 11.59 -15.40 19.97
CA LEU A 29 11.83 -13.97 19.79
C LEU A 29 12.85 -13.34 20.76
N ALA A 30 13.12 -13.98 21.90
CA ALA A 30 13.93 -13.38 22.97
C ALA A 30 15.35 -13.01 22.52
N ALA A 31 16.03 -13.91 21.79
CA ALA A 31 17.38 -13.67 21.29
C ALA A 31 17.42 -12.51 20.28
N LEU A 32 16.41 -12.43 19.42
CA LEU A 32 16.26 -11.35 18.45
C LEU A 32 15.98 -10.00 19.15
N THR A 33 15.10 -9.96 20.15
CA THR A 33 14.84 -8.75 20.95
C THR A 33 16.11 -8.23 21.63
N VAL A 34 16.92 -9.12 22.20
CA VAL A 34 18.20 -8.76 22.83
C VAL A 34 19.18 -8.20 21.81
N ALA A 35 19.29 -8.82 20.63
CA ALA A 35 20.16 -8.34 19.56
C ALA A 35 19.75 -6.94 19.07
N VAL A 36 18.45 -6.71 18.82
CA VAL A 36 17.92 -5.41 18.39
C VAL A 36 18.23 -4.31 19.41
N ARG A 37 17.99 -4.56 20.70
CA ARG A 37 18.32 -3.61 21.78
C ARG A 37 19.80 -3.29 21.83
N ARG A 38 20.65 -4.32 21.72
CA ARG A 38 22.10 -4.16 21.70
C ARG A 38 22.56 -3.27 20.54
N TYR A 39 21.98 -3.47 19.35
CA TYR A 39 22.32 -2.68 18.16
C TYR A 39 21.80 -1.25 18.22
N ARG A 40 20.63 -1.04 18.80
CA ARG A 40 20.10 0.29 19.07
C ARG A 40 21.04 1.08 20.00
N ALA A 41 21.60 0.42 21.02
CA ALA A 41 22.56 1.03 21.94
C ALA A 41 23.93 1.36 21.29
N LYS A 42 24.25 0.82 20.11
CA LYS A 42 25.52 1.05 19.40
C LYS A 42 25.35 1.56 17.97
N LEU A 43 24.32 2.38 17.72
CA LEU A 43 23.94 2.87 16.39
C LEU A 43 25.10 3.39 15.54
N ASP A 44 26.02 4.17 16.13
CA ASP A 44 27.17 4.75 15.42
C ASP A 44 28.20 3.71 14.94
N LYS A 45 28.12 2.49 15.46
CA LYS A 45 29.04 1.37 15.19
C LYS A 45 28.32 0.19 14.53
N LEU A 46 27.11 0.40 14.02
CA LEU A 46 26.34 -0.65 13.36
C LEU A 46 27.06 -1.10 12.07
N SER A 47 27.26 -2.39 11.92
CA SER A 47 28.08 -2.98 10.84
C SER A 47 27.34 -4.08 10.08
N ALA A 48 27.94 -4.54 8.96
CA ALA A 48 27.36 -5.59 8.11
C ALA A 48 27.18 -6.93 8.84
N SER A 49 28.13 -7.25 9.73
CA SER A 49 28.07 -8.47 10.54
C SER A 49 26.91 -8.41 11.53
N ASP A 50 26.61 -7.23 12.07
CA ASP A 50 25.46 -7.04 12.97
C ASP A 50 24.12 -7.31 12.26
N ILE A 51 23.99 -6.83 11.01
CA ILE A 51 22.79 -7.11 10.20
C ILE A 51 22.70 -8.60 9.85
N SER A 52 23.81 -9.21 9.45
CA SER A 52 23.86 -10.64 9.11
C SER A 52 23.46 -11.51 10.32
N GLU A 53 23.83 -11.09 11.54
CA GLU A 53 23.39 -11.73 12.77
C GLU A 53 21.88 -11.58 12.99
N LEU A 54 21.29 -10.40 12.72
CA LEU A 54 19.82 -10.22 12.78
C LEU A 54 19.09 -11.12 11.79
N GLU A 55 19.57 -11.22 10.55
CA GLU A 55 18.97 -12.09 9.52
C GLU A 55 18.96 -13.55 9.94
N ARG A 56 20.10 -14.02 10.45
CA ARG A 56 20.21 -15.38 10.98
C ARG A 56 19.24 -15.61 12.13
N LEU A 57 19.07 -14.63 13.02
CA LEU A 57 18.14 -14.73 14.15
C LEU A 57 16.69 -14.73 13.67
N ILE A 58 16.33 -13.90 12.67
CA ILE A 58 14.99 -13.87 12.06
C ILE A 58 14.66 -15.21 11.40
N ALA A 59 15.59 -15.80 10.66
CA ALA A 59 15.41 -17.10 10.01
C ALA A 59 15.19 -18.26 10.99
N GLN A 60 15.61 -18.10 12.26
CA GLN A 60 15.41 -19.09 13.33
C GLN A 60 14.08 -18.92 14.07
N VAL A 61 13.34 -17.86 13.80
CA VAL A 61 12.04 -17.64 14.41
C VAL A 61 11.02 -18.58 13.74
N PRO A 62 10.30 -19.42 14.50
CA PRO A 62 9.34 -20.38 13.96
C PRO A 62 8.03 -19.70 13.55
N MET A 63 8.10 -18.82 12.54
CA MET A 63 6.95 -18.17 11.92
C MET A 63 6.89 -18.53 10.42
N GLN A 64 5.70 -18.85 9.91
CA GLN A 64 5.52 -19.00 8.46
C GLN A 64 5.51 -17.62 7.80
N GLY A 65 6.42 -17.41 6.85
CA GLY A 65 6.57 -16.14 6.12
C GLY A 65 7.24 -15.04 6.96
N ASP A 66 6.82 -13.80 6.75
CA ASP A 66 7.30 -12.63 7.50
C ASP A 66 6.13 -11.80 8.06
N PRO A 67 5.35 -12.36 9.02
CA PRO A 67 4.15 -11.70 9.53
C PRO A 67 4.49 -10.39 10.27
N LEU A 68 5.67 -10.31 10.87
CA LEU A 68 6.15 -9.10 11.56
C LEU A 68 6.84 -8.11 10.61
N ARG A 69 6.93 -8.41 9.31
CA ARG A 69 7.60 -7.59 8.30
C ARG A 69 9.02 -7.18 8.70
N LEU A 70 9.74 -8.08 9.37
CA LEU A 70 11.10 -7.85 9.84
C LEU A 70 12.09 -7.79 8.68
N ASN A 71 11.84 -8.53 7.61
CA ASN A 71 12.69 -8.49 6.42
C ASN A 71 12.68 -7.12 5.76
N ASN A 72 11.55 -6.40 5.78
CA ASN A 72 11.48 -5.01 5.29
C ASN A 72 12.33 -4.06 6.15
N LEU A 73 12.38 -4.28 7.47
CA LEU A 73 13.19 -3.49 8.38
C LEU A 73 14.68 -3.80 8.18
N ILE A 74 15.04 -5.09 8.04
CA ILE A 74 16.40 -5.52 7.69
C ILE A 74 16.85 -4.89 6.37
N ALA A 75 16.01 -4.93 5.35
CA ALA A 75 16.27 -4.28 4.07
C ALA A 75 16.57 -2.79 4.26
N GLY A 76 15.75 -2.08 5.05
CA GLY A 76 16.00 -0.68 5.39
C GLY A 76 17.36 -0.45 6.07
N LEU A 77 17.75 -1.30 7.02
CA LEU A 77 19.08 -1.23 7.66
C LEU A 77 20.21 -1.44 6.64
N LYS A 78 20.06 -2.45 5.78
CA LYS A 78 21.04 -2.80 4.75
C LYS A 78 21.27 -1.68 3.73
N ILE A 79 20.19 -1.11 3.20
CA ILE A 79 20.26 0.04 2.30
C ILE A 79 20.93 1.20 3.03
N GLY A 80 20.61 1.41 4.31
CA GLY A 80 21.09 2.54 5.10
C GLY A 80 22.60 2.50 5.35
N LEU A 81 23.17 1.32 5.57
CA LEU A 81 24.61 1.15 5.76
C LEU A 81 25.41 1.23 4.45
N ASN A 82 24.77 1.42 3.29
CA ASN A 82 25.41 1.43 1.97
C ASN A 82 26.28 0.18 1.73
N GLN A 83 25.85 -0.96 2.29
CA GLN A 83 26.56 -2.24 2.25
C GLN A 83 26.01 -3.20 1.19
N LEU A 84 25.08 -2.72 0.39
CA LEU A 84 24.44 -3.50 -0.64
C LEU A 84 25.10 -3.21 -1.99
N SER A 85 25.51 -4.27 -2.67
CA SER A 85 25.70 -4.21 -4.12
C SER A 85 24.36 -3.89 -4.79
N LEU A 86 24.40 -3.51 -6.07
CA LEU A 86 23.16 -3.31 -6.84
C LEU A 86 22.29 -4.59 -6.87
N ASP A 87 22.85 -5.79 -6.73
CA ASP A 87 22.10 -7.04 -6.53
C ASP A 87 21.39 -7.06 -5.19
N ASP A 88 22.10 -6.74 -4.11
CA ASP A 88 21.50 -6.79 -2.79
C ASP A 88 20.43 -5.69 -2.56
N ILE A 89 20.48 -4.55 -3.28
CA ILE A 89 19.43 -3.50 -3.22
C ILE A 89 18.14 -3.95 -3.91
N ILE A 90 18.22 -4.70 -5.01
CA ILE A 90 17.02 -5.26 -5.68
C ILE A 90 16.33 -6.21 -4.71
N ASP A 91 17.11 -7.12 -4.12
CA ASP A 91 16.61 -8.18 -3.25
C ASP A 91 16.10 -7.60 -1.92
N ALA A 92 16.71 -6.52 -1.43
CA ALA A 92 16.26 -5.81 -0.25
C ALA A 92 15.02 -4.94 -0.52
N THR A 93 14.83 -4.39 -1.73
CA THR A 93 13.69 -3.51 -2.02
C THR A 93 12.38 -4.30 -1.94
N PRO A 94 11.50 -4.02 -0.95
CA PRO A 94 10.29 -4.78 -0.79
C PRO A 94 9.44 -4.74 -2.06
N GLY A 95 8.79 -5.87 -2.37
CA GLY A 95 7.78 -5.91 -3.41
C GLY A 95 6.61 -4.97 -3.11
N GLN A 96 5.83 -4.70 -4.16
CA GLN A 96 4.59 -3.96 -3.99
C GLN A 96 3.65 -4.73 -3.08
N LYS A 97 3.01 -4.01 -2.16
CA LYS A 97 2.08 -4.57 -1.19
C LYS A 97 0.67 -4.55 -1.74
N LEU A 98 -0.18 -5.34 -1.09
CA LEU A 98 -1.62 -5.29 -1.31
C LEU A 98 -2.14 -3.88 -1.00
N ALA A 99 -2.70 -3.23 -2.02
CA ALA A 99 -3.23 -1.87 -2.00
C ALA A 99 -4.32 -1.73 -3.07
N ALA A 100 -4.94 -0.55 -3.14
CA ALA A 100 -5.89 -0.24 -4.21
C ALA A 100 -5.23 -0.24 -5.59
N PHE A 101 -3.97 0.22 -5.70
CA PHE A 101 -3.27 0.28 -6.98
C PHE A 101 -1.81 -0.20 -6.87
N GLN A 102 -1.31 -0.80 -7.96
CA GLN A 102 0.06 -1.23 -8.16
C GLN A 102 0.54 -0.68 -9.50
N PHE A 103 1.85 -0.60 -9.66
CA PHE A 103 2.50 0.10 -10.76
C PHE A 103 3.60 -0.72 -11.42
N GLY A 104 3.87 -0.45 -12.68
CA GLY A 104 4.93 -1.12 -13.41
C GLY A 104 5.36 -0.29 -14.61
N PHE A 105 6.53 -0.61 -15.15
CA PHE A 105 6.98 -0.01 -16.40
C PHE A 105 6.64 -0.94 -17.56
N GLU A 106 5.81 -0.47 -18.49
CA GLU A 106 5.59 -1.10 -19.79
C GLU A 106 6.34 -0.31 -20.86
N GLY A 107 7.46 -0.85 -21.32
CA GLY A 107 8.39 -0.12 -22.16
C GLY A 107 8.98 1.09 -21.42
N GLU A 108 8.58 2.29 -21.84
CA GLU A 108 9.05 3.58 -21.34
C GLU A 108 8.02 4.28 -20.44
N LEU A 109 6.81 3.73 -20.30
CA LEU A 109 5.73 4.35 -19.55
C LEU A 109 5.56 3.68 -18.19
N LEU A 110 5.53 4.49 -17.13
CA LEU A 110 5.02 4.07 -15.83
C LEU A 110 3.49 3.95 -15.92
N LYS A 111 2.95 2.78 -15.59
CA LYS A 111 1.53 2.44 -15.68
C LYS A 111 0.99 1.84 -14.40
N VAL A 112 -0.33 1.88 -14.26
CA VAL A 112 -1.05 1.03 -13.30
C VAL A 112 -1.08 -0.40 -13.85
N ILE A 113 -0.81 -1.39 -13.00
CA ILE A 113 -0.87 -2.80 -13.35
C ILE A 113 -2.02 -3.50 -12.62
N ASP A 114 -2.57 -4.53 -13.28
CA ASP A 114 -3.67 -5.32 -12.74
C ASP A 114 -3.25 -6.13 -11.51
N GLN A 115 -4.19 -6.27 -10.57
CA GLN A 115 -4.02 -7.03 -9.33
C GLN A 115 -5.12 -8.08 -9.20
N PRO A 116 -5.16 -9.06 -10.12
CA PRO A 116 -6.29 -9.98 -10.23
C PRO A 116 -6.57 -10.64 -8.90
N ILE A 117 -7.86 -10.78 -8.59
CA ILE A 117 -8.33 -11.34 -7.33
C ILE A 117 -7.87 -12.79 -7.19
N LYS A 118 -7.28 -13.13 -6.04
CA LYS A 118 -6.75 -14.48 -5.74
C LYS A 118 -7.47 -15.08 -4.53
N PRO A 119 -8.47 -15.94 -4.73
CA PRO A 119 -9.04 -16.73 -3.64
C PRO A 119 -8.04 -17.81 -3.17
N TYR A 120 -8.31 -18.40 -2.00
CA TYR A 120 -7.59 -19.62 -1.59
C TYR A 120 -7.91 -20.77 -2.55
N GLU A 121 -6.90 -21.54 -2.96
CA GLU A 121 -7.11 -22.70 -3.84
C GLU A 121 -8.15 -23.69 -3.28
N SER A 122 -8.15 -23.91 -1.97
CA SER A 122 -9.10 -24.82 -1.30
C SER A 122 -10.53 -24.29 -1.23
N GLU A 123 -10.74 -22.97 -1.36
CA GLU A 123 -12.05 -22.30 -1.18
C GLU A 123 -12.45 -21.50 -2.42
N LYS A 124 -11.74 -21.70 -3.54
CA LYS A 124 -11.87 -20.91 -4.76
C LYS A 124 -13.29 -20.88 -5.29
N ASP A 125 -13.92 -22.04 -5.38
CA ASP A 125 -15.27 -22.14 -5.94
C ASP A 125 -16.29 -21.39 -5.06
N ILE A 126 -16.16 -21.48 -3.73
CA ILE A 126 -17.05 -20.81 -2.78
C ILE A 126 -16.85 -19.29 -2.82
N ALA A 127 -15.60 -18.83 -2.80
CA ALA A 127 -15.26 -17.42 -2.84
C ALA A 127 -15.72 -16.77 -4.15
N MET A 128 -15.46 -17.43 -5.29
CA MET A 128 -15.86 -16.93 -6.60
C MET A 128 -17.38 -16.98 -6.80
N ALA A 129 -18.07 -18.04 -6.36
CA ALA A 129 -19.53 -18.10 -6.41
C ALA A 129 -20.18 -17.01 -5.55
N SER A 130 -19.61 -16.71 -4.38
CA SER A 130 -20.11 -15.63 -3.52
C SER A 130 -19.93 -14.26 -4.16
N LEU A 131 -18.79 -14.02 -4.81
CA LEU A 131 -18.53 -12.77 -5.54
C LEU A 131 -19.47 -12.64 -6.75
N GLU A 132 -19.66 -13.71 -7.53
CA GLU A 132 -20.57 -13.74 -8.68
C GLU A 132 -22.02 -13.48 -8.25
N ALA A 133 -22.47 -14.08 -7.15
CA ALA A 133 -23.80 -13.79 -6.60
C ALA A 133 -23.95 -12.31 -6.20
N ALA A 134 -22.90 -11.70 -5.62
CA ALA A 134 -22.89 -10.29 -5.29
C ALA A 134 -22.91 -9.40 -6.56
N ILE A 135 -22.19 -9.79 -7.62
CA ILE A 135 -22.19 -9.10 -8.93
C ILE A 135 -23.58 -9.13 -9.57
N GLN A 136 -24.26 -10.28 -9.55
CA GLN A 136 -25.60 -10.44 -10.09
C GLN A 136 -26.62 -9.60 -9.31
N ASN A 137 -26.53 -9.61 -7.98
CA ASN A 137 -27.36 -8.76 -7.12
C ASN A 137 -27.09 -7.27 -7.38
N GLY A 138 -25.82 -6.88 -7.53
CA GLY A 138 -25.45 -5.49 -7.83
C GLY A 138 -25.96 -5.00 -9.18
N ALA A 139 -26.02 -5.87 -10.19
CA ALA A 139 -26.63 -5.54 -11.48
C ALA A 139 -28.13 -5.26 -11.32
N TYR A 140 -28.84 -6.07 -10.54
CA TYR A 140 -30.25 -5.85 -10.20
C TYR A 140 -30.46 -4.52 -9.46
N VAL A 141 -29.66 -4.26 -8.42
CA VAL A 141 -29.72 -3.02 -7.64
C VAL A 141 -29.48 -1.78 -8.50
N ASN A 142 -28.48 -1.82 -9.38
CA ASN A 142 -28.17 -0.70 -10.27
C ASN A 142 -29.30 -0.43 -11.27
N GLU A 143 -30.01 -1.46 -11.73
CA GLU A 143 -31.17 -1.28 -12.59
C GLU A 143 -32.33 -0.62 -11.84
N ASP A 144 -32.62 -1.08 -10.62
CA ASP A 144 -33.67 -0.49 -9.79
C ASP A 144 -33.36 0.97 -9.41
N LEU A 145 -32.09 1.30 -9.13
CA LEU A 145 -31.66 2.69 -8.85
C LEU A 145 -31.87 3.66 -10.03
N LYS A 146 -32.01 3.19 -11.27
CA LYS A 146 -32.37 4.04 -12.41
C LYS A 146 -33.83 4.46 -12.37
N ALA A 147 -34.70 3.65 -11.76
CA ALA A 147 -36.13 3.89 -11.65
C ALA A 147 -36.52 4.70 -10.39
N THR A 148 -35.55 5.07 -9.55
CA THR A 148 -35.80 5.80 -8.28
C THR A 148 -35.25 7.23 -8.32
N ASN A 149 -35.77 8.08 -7.42
CA ASN A 149 -35.35 9.48 -7.24
C ASN A 149 -34.10 9.61 -6.34
N VAL A 150 -33.28 8.57 -6.25
CA VAL A 150 -32.04 8.59 -5.48
C VAL A 150 -31.07 9.63 -6.03
N SER A 151 -30.18 10.17 -5.19
CA SER A 151 -29.23 11.17 -5.63
C SER A 151 -28.29 10.63 -6.73
N PRO A 152 -27.82 11.50 -7.65
CA PRO A 152 -26.82 11.11 -8.63
C PRO A 152 -25.55 10.52 -8.01
N ARG A 153 -25.15 10.99 -6.82
CA ARG A 153 -23.93 10.54 -6.12
C ARG A 153 -24.04 9.10 -5.65
N VAL A 154 -25.17 8.72 -5.04
CA VAL A 154 -25.45 7.34 -4.64
C VAL A 154 -25.50 6.45 -5.88
N ARG A 155 -26.25 6.85 -6.93
CA ARG A 155 -26.34 6.06 -8.17
C ARG A 155 -24.96 5.82 -8.80
N GLU A 156 -24.14 6.86 -8.87
CA GLU A 156 -22.79 6.76 -9.43
C GLU A 156 -21.87 5.88 -8.56
N ALA A 157 -21.98 5.96 -7.23
CA ALA A 157 -21.20 5.12 -6.32
C ALA A 157 -21.50 3.62 -6.52
N PHE A 158 -22.78 3.24 -6.59
CA PHE A 158 -23.19 1.85 -6.83
C PHE A 158 -22.81 1.37 -8.24
N ALA A 159 -22.87 2.24 -9.24
CA ALA A 159 -22.44 1.91 -10.60
C ALA A 159 -20.93 1.67 -10.67
N ARG A 160 -20.12 2.50 -9.98
CA ARG A 160 -18.66 2.29 -9.89
C ARG A 160 -18.32 1.01 -9.14
N LEU A 161 -19.02 0.71 -8.04
CA LEU A 161 -18.85 -0.56 -7.32
C LEU A 161 -19.12 -1.76 -8.23
N GLN A 162 -20.23 -1.76 -8.97
CA GLN A 162 -20.57 -2.81 -9.92
C GLN A 162 -19.49 -2.99 -11.00
N ALA A 163 -19.02 -1.88 -11.59
CA ALA A 163 -17.97 -1.92 -12.60
C ALA A 163 -16.68 -2.55 -12.05
N THR A 164 -16.32 -2.20 -10.81
CA THR A 164 -15.10 -2.69 -10.14
C THR A 164 -15.21 -4.16 -9.75
N MET A 165 -16.40 -4.61 -9.33
CA MET A 165 -16.64 -6.03 -9.06
C MET A 165 -16.58 -6.85 -10.35
N SER A 166 -17.18 -6.34 -11.43
CA SER A 166 -17.26 -7.03 -12.72
C SER A 166 -15.92 -7.12 -13.44
N SER A 167 -14.97 -6.23 -13.14
CA SER A 167 -13.63 -6.27 -13.75
C SER A 167 -12.71 -7.31 -13.11
N TYR A 168 -13.05 -7.85 -11.93
CA TYR A 168 -12.22 -8.80 -11.19
C TYR A 168 -10.77 -8.30 -10.94
N THR A 169 -10.56 -6.98 -10.94
CA THR A 169 -9.23 -6.36 -11.03
C THR A 169 -8.52 -6.18 -9.71
N ASN A 170 -9.24 -5.95 -8.60
CA ASN A 170 -8.62 -5.72 -7.29
C ASN A 170 -9.63 -5.80 -6.12
N ILE A 171 -9.33 -6.65 -5.13
CA ILE A 171 -10.21 -6.88 -3.98
C ILE A 171 -10.32 -5.67 -3.01
N VAL A 172 -9.23 -4.89 -2.87
CA VAL A 172 -9.19 -3.67 -2.05
C VAL A 172 -10.06 -2.58 -2.67
N GLN A 173 -10.04 -2.44 -3.99
CA GLN A 173 -10.89 -1.47 -4.70
C GLN A 173 -12.38 -1.80 -4.53
N ILE A 174 -12.76 -3.08 -4.59
CA ILE A 174 -14.14 -3.51 -4.33
C ILE A 174 -14.55 -3.13 -2.90
N GLY A 175 -13.70 -3.44 -1.91
CA GLY A 175 -13.95 -3.09 -0.51
C GLY A 175 -14.09 -1.59 -0.28
N ALA A 176 -13.21 -0.78 -0.86
CA ALA A 176 -13.32 0.68 -0.79
C ALA A 176 -14.61 1.19 -1.45
N GLY A 177 -14.98 0.65 -2.62
CA GLY A 177 -16.24 0.96 -3.29
C GLY A 177 -17.47 0.65 -2.44
N ALA A 178 -17.48 -0.50 -1.76
CA ALA A 178 -18.56 -0.88 -0.84
C ALA A 178 -18.63 0.05 0.38
N GLN A 179 -17.49 0.47 0.94
CA GLN A 179 -17.44 1.46 2.01
C GLN A 179 -18.00 2.81 1.58
N ILE A 180 -17.64 3.28 0.38
CA ILE A 180 -18.16 4.54 -0.19
C ILE A 180 -19.67 4.46 -0.36
N CYS A 181 -20.20 3.36 -0.92
CA CYS A 181 -21.64 3.14 -1.05
C CYS A 181 -22.33 3.18 0.31
N SER A 182 -21.76 2.53 1.34
CA SER A 182 -22.28 2.56 2.70
C SER A 182 -22.34 3.97 3.29
N ARG A 183 -21.33 4.80 3.04
CA ARG A 183 -21.29 6.19 3.54
C ARG A 183 -22.36 7.05 2.87
N TYR A 184 -22.45 7.02 1.54
CA TYR A 184 -23.49 7.78 0.84
C TYR A 184 -24.89 7.32 1.26
N LEU A 185 -25.09 6.02 1.43
CA LEU A 185 -26.36 5.48 1.91
C LEU A 185 -26.70 6.02 3.30
N GLN A 186 -25.74 6.05 4.24
CA GLN A 186 -25.96 6.60 5.58
C GLN A 186 -26.30 8.10 5.57
N MET A 187 -25.71 8.86 4.64
CA MET A 187 -25.98 10.30 4.52
C MET A 187 -27.40 10.60 4.00
N GLU A 188 -27.98 9.69 3.22
CA GLU A 188 -29.27 9.89 2.55
C GLU A 188 -30.38 8.96 3.08
N VAL A 189 -30.11 8.15 4.12
CA VAL A 189 -31.00 7.08 4.58
C VAL A 189 -32.41 7.57 4.95
N GLU A 190 -32.51 8.79 5.49
CA GLU A 190 -33.78 9.40 5.90
C GLU A 190 -34.65 9.82 4.70
N GLU A 191 -34.05 9.99 3.52
CA GLU A 191 -34.73 10.38 2.28
C GLU A 191 -35.20 9.16 1.47
N LEU A 192 -34.76 7.96 1.85
CA LEU A 192 -35.08 6.72 1.12
C LEU A 192 -36.29 6.01 1.72
N SER A 193 -37.05 5.33 0.86
CA SER A 193 -38.05 4.37 1.33
C SER A 193 -37.38 3.22 2.10
N PRO A 194 -38.03 2.66 3.15
CA PRO A 194 -37.44 1.57 3.93
C PRO A 194 -37.06 0.34 3.09
N SER A 195 -37.84 0.03 2.05
CA SER A 195 -37.58 -1.08 1.14
C SER A 195 -36.33 -0.83 0.29
N LEU A 196 -36.15 0.38 -0.24
CA LEU A 196 -34.97 0.75 -1.02
C LEU A 196 -33.73 0.77 -0.14
N ALA A 197 -33.81 1.40 1.05
CA ALA A 197 -32.71 1.39 2.01
C ALA A 197 -32.31 -0.04 2.39
N GLY A 198 -33.28 -0.91 2.70
CA GLY A 198 -33.04 -2.31 3.03
C GLY A 198 -32.37 -3.09 1.88
N MET A 199 -32.79 -2.86 0.63
CA MET A 199 -32.17 -3.46 -0.54
C MET A 199 -30.70 -3.02 -0.71
N LEU A 200 -30.42 -1.73 -0.54
CA LEU A 200 -29.06 -1.18 -0.67
C LEU A 200 -28.15 -1.67 0.46
N VAL A 201 -28.64 -1.70 1.71
CA VAL A 201 -27.91 -2.29 2.84
C VAL A 201 -27.62 -3.76 2.58
N GLY A 202 -28.63 -4.55 2.20
CA GLY A 202 -28.46 -5.98 1.93
C GLY A 202 -27.47 -6.26 0.81
N HIS A 203 -27.41 -5.41 -0.22
CA HIS A 203 -26.38 -5.52 -1.26
C HIS A 203 -24.98 -5.24 -0.71
N ILE A 204 -24.78 -4.15 0.02
CA ILE A 204 -23.49 -3.82 0.64
C ILE A 204 -23.01 -4.95 1.57
N GLU A 205 -23.91 -5.49 2.39
CA GLU A 205 -23.63 -6.64 3.26
C GLU A 205 -23.23 -7.88 2.45
N SER A 206 -23.91 -8.16 1.34
CA SER A 206 -23.56 -9.29 0.45
C SER A 206 -22.16 -9.12 -0.17
N VAL A 207 -21.77 -7.88 -0.50
CA VAL A 207 -20.42 -7.58 -0.99
C VAL A 207 -19.39 -7.83 0.10
N PHE A 208 -19.58 -7.33 1.32
CA PHE A 208 -18.63 -7.60 2.42
C PHE A 208 -18.58 -9.08 2.79
N ALA A 209 -19.70 -9.80 2.73
CA ALA A 209 -19.74 -11.24 2.92
C ALA A 209 -18.89 -11.97 1.88
N ALA A 210 -19.00 -11.60 0.59
CA ALA A 210 -18.15 -12.14 -0.46
C ALA A 210 -16.67 -11.79 -0.23
N LEU A 211 -16.35 -10.52 0.08
CA LEU A 211 -14.99 -10.05 0.36
C LEU A 211 -14.33 -10.81 1.52
N SER A 212 -15.10 -11.20 2.54
CA SER A 212 -14.59 -11.94 3.70
C SER A 212 -14.00 -13.32 3.34
N GLN A 213 -14.37 -13.88 2.19
CA GLN A 213 -13.83 -15.13 1.66
C GLN A 213 -12.41 -14.97 1.08
N PHE A 214 -11.93 -13.74 0.88
CA PHE A 214 -10.62 -13.46 0.30
C PHE A 214 -9.61 -13.10 1.39
N LYS A 215 -8.52 -13.87 1.47
CA LYS A 215 -7.40 -13.62 2.41
C LYS A 215 -6.89 -12.19 2.31
N ASP A 216 -6.69 -11.73 1.08
CA ASP A 216 -6.10 -10.44 0.80
C ASP A 216 -6.91 -9.33 1.46
N TRP A 217 -8.24 -9.36 1.33
CA TRP A 217 -9.11 -8.41 2.01
C TRP A 217 -8.92 -8.42 3.53
N ARG A 218 -8.90 -9.62 4.14
CA ARG A 218 -8.70 -9.77 5.60
C ARG A 218 -7.36 -9.19 6.05
N VAL A 219 -6.27 -9.58 5.38
CA VAL A 219 -4.91 -9.07 5.64
C VAL A 219 -4.86 -7.56 5.47
N TYR A 220 -5.53 -7.01 4.46
CA TYR A 220 -5.63 -5.58 4.25
C TYR A 220 -6.35 -4.87 5.41
N CYS A 221 -7.48 -5.39 5.89
CA CYS A 221 -8.19 -4.86 7.05
C CYS A 221 -7.35 -4.91 8.33
N GLU A 222 -6.64 -6.01 8.58
CA GLU A 222 -5.73 -6.14 9.73
C GLU A 222 -4.62 -5.08 9.68
N ASN A 223 -4.02 -4.87 8.50
CA ASN A 223 -3.01 -3.84 8.31
C ASN A 223 -3.54 -2.41 8.50
N ALA A 224 -4.80 -2.17 8.14
CA ALA A 224 -5.43 -0.87 8.35
C ALA A 224 -5.64 -0.62 9.84
N TYR A 225 -5.98 -1.65 10.61
CA TYR A 225 -6.13 -1.54 12.05
C TYR A 225 -4.83 -1.10 12.76
N GLU A 226 -3.69 -1.63 12.33
CA GLU A 226 -2.34 -1.30 12.82
C GLU A 226 -1.85 0.11 12.41
N LEU A 227 -2.60 0.81 11.55
CA LEU A 227 -2.23 2.16 11.14
C LEU A 227 -2.47 3.16 12.26
N HIS A 228 -1.41 3.87 12.65
CA HIS A 228 -1.43 4.91 13.67
C HIS A 228 -0.81 6.19 13.10
N LEU A 229 -1.59 6.92 12.30
CA LEU A 229 -1.24 8.26 11.83
C LEU A 229 -2.11 9.30 12.54
N GLU A 230 -1.49 10.39 12.96
CA GLU A 230 -2.20 11.52 13.55
C GLU A 230 -2.97 12.30 12.48
N PRO A 231 -4.10 12.96 12.82
CA PRO A 231 -4.89 13.73 11.86
C PRO A 231 -4.08 14.76 11.06
N GLY A 232 -3.10 15.42 11.69
CA GLY A 232 -2.19 16.35 11.01
C GLY A 232 -1.33 15.66 9.94
N SER A 233 -0.79 14.48 10.24
CA SER A 233 -0.03 13.69 9.27
C SER A 233 -0.91 13.16 8.13
N ILE A 234 -2.18 12.82 8.41
CA ILE A 234 -3.13 12.40 7.36
C ILE A 234 -3.40 13.58 6.41
N LYS A 235 -3.67 14.76 6.96
CA LYS A 235 -3.88 15.98 6.16
C LYS A 235 -2.67 16.31 5.29
N GLU A 236 -1.47 16.31 5.87
CA GLU A 236 -0.23 16.55 5.13
C GLU A 236 0.02 15.49 4.06
N LEU A 237 -0.28 14.21 4.32
CA LEU A 237 -0.15 13.13 3.34
C LEU A 237 -1.03 13.41 2.12
N THR A 238 -2.29 13.75 2.35
CA THR A 238 -3.29 14.04 1.31
C THR A 238 -2.92 15.28 0.49
N GLU A 239 -2.58 16.39 1.15
CA GLU A 239 -2.20 17.64 0.48
C GLU A 239 -0.94 17.45 -0.40
N ASN A 240 0.08 16.76 0.12
CA ASN A 240 1.30 16.49 -0.64
C ASN A 240 1.08 15.47 -1.76
N ALA A 241 0.16 14.50 -1.59
CA ALA A 241 -0.22 13.59 -2.67
C ALA A 241 -0.92 14.35 -3.81
N SER A 242 -1.78 15.32 -3.49
CA SER A 242 -2.43 16.22 -4.46
C SER A 242 -1.43 17.09 -5.23
N LEU A 243 -0.34 17.52 -4.59
CA LEU A 243 0.76 18.20 -5.28
C LEU A 243 1.49 17.24 -6.22
N LEU A 244 1.84 16.04 -5.76
CA LEU A 244 2.50 15.03 -6.59
C LEU A 244 1.64 14.66 -7.82
N ILE A 245 0.32 14.55 -7.67
CA ILE A 245 -0.59 14.28 -8.81
C ILE A 245 -0.42 15.31 -9.93
N LYS A 246 -0.26 16.60 -9.59
CA LYS A 246 -0.05 17.66 -10.58
C LYS A 246 1.28 17.45 -11.32
N ASP A 247 2.35 17.21 -10.58
CA ASP A 247 3.68 16.99 -11.16
C ASP A 247 3.72 15.73 -12.05
N LEU A 248 3.00 14.68 -11.68
CA LEU A 248 2.90 13.44 -12.46
C LEU A 248 2.14 13.65 -13.78
N ARG A 249 1.10 14.50 -13.80
CA ARG A 249 0.31 14.79 -15.02
C ARG A 249 1.11 15.55 -16.07
N GLU A 250 2.10 16.32 -15.65
CA GLU A 250 2.98 17.09 -16.56
C GLU A 250 4.08 16.22 -17.19
N ASN A 251 4.28 14.99 -16.71
CA ASN A 251 5.33 14.10 -17.16
C ASN A 251 4.85 13.13 -18.25
N ASN A 252 5.39 13.27 -19.46
CA ASN A 252 5.02 12.47 -20.64
C ASN A 252 5.42 10.99 -20.57
N VAL A 253 6.24 10.58 -19.59
CA VAL A 253 6.62 9.17 -19.39
C VAL A 253 5.76 8.46 -18.34
N ILE A 254 4.69 9.12 -17.90
CA ILE A 254 3.74 8.62 -16.90
C ILE A 254 2.38 8.51 -17.57
N ASP A 255 1.83 7.31 -17.60
CA ASP A 255 0.50 7.07 -18.13
C ASP A 255 -0.55 7.77 -17.27
N ALA A 256 -1.58 8.35 -17.90
CA ALA A 256 -2.63 9.09 -17.20
C ALA A 256 -3.36 8.27 -16.12
N ALA A 257 -3.38 6.94 -16.23
CA ALA A 257 -3.93 6.06 -15.21
C ALA A 257 -3.21 6.19 -13.86
N VAL A 258 -1.92 6.55 -13.84
CA VAL A 258 -1.12 6.68 -12.60
C VAL A 258 -1.58 7.86 -11.74
N PRO A 259 -1.62 9.12 -12.22
CA PRO A 259 -2.17 10.23 -11.43
C PRO A 259 -3.67 10.05 -11.14
N ASN A 260 -4.45 9.43 -12.03
CA ASN A 260 -5.87 9.16 -11.78
C ASN A 260 -6.07 8.13 -10.64
N ALA A 261 -5.21 7.11 -10.55
CA ALA A 261 -5.21 6.15 -9.44
C ALA A 261 -4.90 6.84 -8.10
N LEU A 262 -3.92 7.75 -8.08
CA LEU A 262 -3.61 8.54 -6.89
C LEU A 262 -4.76 9.48 -6.51
N GLU A 263 -5.35 10.17 -7.48
CA GLU A 263 -6.51 11.05 -7.25
C GLU A 263 -7.69 10.27 -6.65
N THR A 264 -7.91 9.05 -7.12
CA THR A 264 -8.94 8.16 -6.57
C THR A 264 -8.73 7.88 -5.08
N VAL A 265 -7.53 7.48 -4.67
CA VAL A 265 -7.25 7.17 -3.25
C VAL A 265 -7.13 8.42 -2.37
N VAL A 266 -6.77 9.58 -2.94
CA VAL A 266 -6.85 10.88 -2.27
C VAL A 266 -8.31 11.23 -1.97
N GLY A 267 -9.19 11.07 -2.97
CA GLY A 267 -10.62 11.35 -2.81
C GLY A 267 -11.27 10.55 -1.69
N TRP A 268 -10.90 9.27 -1.53
CA TRP A 268 -11.42 8.43 -0.44
C TRP A 268 -11.13 8.98 0.96
N VAL A 269 -10.00 9.69 1.12
CA VAL A 269 -9.57 10.30 2.38
C VAL A 269 -10.19 11.70 2.56
N GLU A 270 -10.28 12.50 1.50
CA GLU A 270 -10.78 13.89 1.56
C GLU A 270 -12.29 14.00 1.79
N GLU A 271 -13.06 12.98 1.41
CA GLU A 271 -14.52 12.97 1.56
C GLU A 271 -15.00 13.02 3.03
N GLN A 272 -14.11 12.81 4.02
CA GLN A 272 -14.47 12.68 5.43
C GLN A 272 -13.60 13.54 6.34
N ALA A 273 -14.22 14.16 7.34
CA ALA A 273 -13.50 14.87 8.40
C ALA A 273 -12.62 13.94 9.25
N GLN A 274 -13.03 12.68 9.39
CA GLN A 274 -12.29 11.61 10.06
C GLN A 274 -12.28 10.37 9.14
N PRO A 275 -11.28 10.25 8.26
CA PRO A 275 -11.24 9.16 7.28
C PRO A 275 -11.05 7.80 7.95
N ASP A 276 -11.65 6.76 7.37
CA ASP A 276 -11.44 5.37 7.78
C ASP A 276 -9.97 4.98 7.58
N LYS A 277 -9.40 4.22 8.53
CA LYS A 277 -7.99 3.79 8.43
C LYS A 277 -7.68 3.01 7.15
N ARG A 278 -8.68 2.33 6.57
CA ARG A 278 -8.56 1.64 5.28
C ARG A 278 -8.33 2.65 4.16
N ASP A 279 -9.12 3.73 4.11
CA ASP A 279 -8.96 4.80 3.12
C ASP A 279 -7.55 5.41 3.21
N VAL A 280 -7.09 5.71 4.43
CA VAL A 280 -5.73 6.23 4.67
C VAL A 280 -4.64 5.21 4.28
N LEU A 281 -4.84 3.93 4.60
CA LEU A 281 -3.90 2.87 4.22
C LEU A 281 -3.82 2.71 2.70
N SER A 282 -4.95 2.82 1.99
CA SER A 282 -5.00 2.77 0.52
C SER A 282 -4.16 3.86 -0.11
N LEU A 283 -4.28 5.11 0.37
CA LEU A 283 -3.44 6.22 -0.08
C LEU A 283 -1.96 5.93 0.18
N GLY A 284 -1.62 5.62 1.43
CA GLY A 284 -0.23 5.41 1.84
C GLY A 284 0.44 4.23 1.12
N ARG A 285 -0.26 3.11 0.95
CA ARG A 285 0.28 1.94 0.23
C ARG A 285 0.34 2.12 -1.27
N THR A 286 -0.58 2.88 -1.85
CA THR A 286 -0.51 3.23 -3.27
C THR A 286 0.76 4.05 -3.55
N LEU A 287 1.06 5.03 -2.70
CA LEU A 287 2.32 5.78 -2.76
C LEU A 287 3.55 4.87 -2.55
N GLU A 288 3.52 3.99 -1.55
CA GLU A 288 4.59 2.99 -1.33
C GLU A 288 4.81 2.09 -2.56
N ASN A 289 3.74 1.68 -3.23
CA ASN A 289 3.81 0.83 -4.40
C ASN A 289 4.47 1.53 -5.60
N ILE A 290 4.21 2.83 -5.79
CA ILE A 290 4.93 3.64 -6.77
C ILE A 290 6.43 3.66 -6.45
N TRP A 291 6.80 3.86 -5.18
CA TRP A 291 8.21 3.83 -4.75
C TRP A 291 8.87 2.47 -5.02
N SER A 292 8.17 1.37 -4.72
CA SER A 292 8.68 0.02 -4.96
C SER A 292 8.94 -0.22 -6.46
N ALA A 293 7.97 0.13 -7.31
CA ALA A 293 8.12 0.01 -8.76
C ALA A 293 9.29 0.85 -9.28
N MET A 294 9.40 2.11 -8.84
CA MET A 294 10.46 3.03 -9.25
C MET A 294 11.85 2.56 -8.83
N VAL A 295 12.03 2.19 -7.56
CA VAL A 295 13.33 1.80 -7.01
C VAL A 295 13.83 0.52 -7.67
N LYS A 296 12.96 -0.49 -7.81
CA LYS A 296 13.32 -1.73 -8.53
C LYS A 296 13.75 -1.45 -9.95
N GLN A 297 13.03 -0.56 -10.63
CA GLN A 297 13.36 -0.17 -11.99
C GLN A 297 14.75 0.50 -12.03
N ILE A 298 14.98 1.58 -11.27
CA ILE A 298 16.27 2.29 -11.22
C ILE A 298 17.46 1.35 -10.97
N VAL A 299 17.31 0.42 -10.03
CA VAL A 299 18.39 -0.51 -9.66
C VAL A 299 18.60 -1.56 -10.76
N SER A 300 17.53 -2.03 -11.43
CA SER A 300 17.63 -2.91 -12.60
C SER A 300 18.37 -2.24 -13.78
N PHE A 301 18.19 -0.93 -14.02
CA PHE A 301 18.94 -0.20 -15.08
C PHE A 301 20.43 -0.09 -14.82
N ALA A 302 20.87 -0.12 -13.57
CA ALA A 302 22.29 -0.09 -13.27
C ALA A 302 23.02 -1.37 -13.75
N LYS A 303 22.26 -2.42 -14.11
CA LYS A 303 22.79 -3.71 -14.58
C LYS A 303 22.52 -4.00 -16.06
N GLU A 304 21.45 -3.45 -16.63
CA GLU A 304 21.00 -3.80 -17.99
C GLU A 304 21.53 -2.88 -19.09
N THR A 305 21.80 -3.46 -20.27
CA THR A 305 22.07 -2.76 -21.53
C THR A 305 20.78 -2.24 -22.18
N ALA A 306 19.88 -1.66 -21.39
CA ALA A 306 18.62 -1.11 -21.91
C ALA A 306 18.88 0.08 -22.86
N SER A 307 17.91 0.35 -23.75
CA SER A 307 17.99 1.51 -24.66
C SER A 307 18.12 2.82 -23.89
N GLU A 308 18.86 3.78 -24.45
CA GLU A 308 19.05 5.10 -23.84
C GLU A 308 17.72 5.85 -23.63
N THR A 309 16.76 5.67 -24.54
CA THR A 309 15.41 6.24 -24.43
C THR A 309 14.68 5.74 -23.17
N ARG A 310 14.73 4.43 -22.90
CA ARG A 310 14.14 3.84 -21.69
C ARG A 310 14.82 4.36 -20.42
N LYS A 311 16.14 4.48 -20.42
CA LYS A 311 16.88 5.07 -19.29
C LYS A 311 16.45 6.51 -19.02
N LEU A 312 16.30 7.32 -20.07
CA LEU A 312 15.87 8.71 -19.96
C LEU A 312 14.45 8.79 -19.37
N ALA A 313 13.54 7.92 -19.81
CA ALA A 313 12.18 7.88 -19.29
C ALA A 313 12.14 7.57 -17.79
N ILE A 314 12.85 6.53 -17.34
CA ILE A 314 12.90 6.19 -15.90
C ILE A 314 13.53 7.29 -15.07
N LYS A 315 14.59 7.95 -15.57
CA LYS A 315 15.16 9.13 -14.89
C LYS A 315 14.16 10.27 -14.78
N ALA A 316 13.39 10.54 -15.84
CA ALA A 316 12.36 11.57 -15.82
C ALA A 316 11.25 11.23 -14.80
N ALA A 317 10.73 10.00 -14.81
CA ALA A 317 9.74 9.56 -13.81
C ALA A 317 10.29 9.64 -12.37
N ALA A 318 11.54 9.20 -12.16
CA ALA A 318 12.20 9.27 -10.86
C ALA A 318 12.43 10.72 -10.39
N ALA A 319 12.79 11.63 -11.30
CA ALA A 319 12.97 13.04 -10.98
C ALA A 319 11.67 13.67 -10.47
N THR A 320 10.55 13.42 -11.14
CA THR A 320 9.22 13.87 -10.70
C THR A 320 8.88 13.32 -9.31
N LEU A 321 9.07 12.01 -9.10
CA LEU A 321 8.76 11.38 -7.82
C LEU A 321 9.65 11.91 -6.69
N LEU A 322 10.94 12.17 -6.95
CA LEU A 322 11.88 12.75 -5.99
C LEU A 322 11.50 14.16 -5.52
N ILE A 323 10.84 14.96 -6.36
CA ILE A 323 10.39 16.32 -6.01
C ILE A 323 9.28 16.23 -4.95
N GLY A 324 8.22 15.46 -5.22
CA GLY A 324 7.12 15.26 -4.27
C GLY A 324 7.52 14.44 -3.03
N ALA A 325 8.56 13.61 -3.14
CA ALA A 325 9.05 12.75 -2.07
C ALA A 325 9.43 13.49 -0.78
N VAL A 326 9.98 14.70 -0.90
CA VAL A 326 10.62 15.41 0.22
C VAL A 326 9.66 15.55 1.40
N SER A 327 8.40 15.86 1.12
CA SER A 327 7.34 16.04 2.11
C SER A 327 6.60 14.74 2.43
N LEU A 328 6.48 13.82 1.47
CA LEU A 328 5.72 12.58 1.62
C LEU A 328 6.47 11.50 2.42
N VAL A 329 7.78 11.35 2.17
CA VAL A 329 8.59 10.26 2.70
C VAL A 329 8.57 10.16 4.23
N PRO A 330 8.69 11.27 5.01
CA PRO A 330 8.62 11.20 6.48
C PRO A 330 7.28 10.72 7.02
N ILE A 331 6.19 10.89 6.28
CA ILE A 331 4.85 10.45 6.68
C ILE A 331 4.64 9.00 6.27
N ILE A 332 4.99 8.64 5.03
CA ILE A 332 4.86 7.27 4.53
C ILE A 332 5.75 6.31 5.36
N SER A 333 6.93 6.75 5.83
CA SER A 333 7.81 5.90 6.66
C SER A 333 7.19 5.51 8.01
N LYS A 334 6.18 6.24 8.48
CA LYS A 334 5.39 5.89 9.68
C LYS A 334 4.37 4.77 9.43
N ILE A 335 4.10 4.42 8.16
CA ILE A 335 3.17 3.35 7.80
C ILE A 335 3.84 1.98 8.06
N PRO A 336 3.15 1.03 8.69
CA PRO A 336 3.71 -0.30 9.00
C PRO A 336 4.28 -1.03 7.77
N GLY A 337 5.60 -1.22 7.79
CA GLY A 337 6.37 -1.90 6.78
C GLY A 337 6.89 -1.00 5.65
N ALA A 338 6.65 0.31 5.67
CA ALA A 338 7.08 1.28 4.66
C ALA A 338 8.33 2.09 5.08
N GLN A 339 8.93 1.75 6.23
CA GLN A 339 10.11 2.42 6.79
C GLN A 339 11.30 2.49 5.82
N TRP A 340 11.40 1.51 4.92
CA TRP A 340 12.46 1.38 3.91
C TRP A 340 12.48 2.54 2.90
N ILE A 341 11.34 3.21 2.66
CA ILE A 341 11.21 4.27 1.65
C ILE A 341 12.13 5.45 1.95
N GLU A 342 12.30 5.81 3.22
CA GLU A 342 13.20 6.92 3.59
C GLU A 342 14.63 6.65 3.13
N VAL A 343 15.05 5.40 3.22
CA VAL A 343 16.39 4.98 2.83
C VAL A 343 16.50 4.88 1.30
N ALA A 344 15.48 4.32 0.64
CA ALA A 344 15.43 4.23 -0.81
C ALA A 344 15.42 5.63 -1.49
N TYR A 345 14.70 6.59 -0.92
CA TYR A 345 14.70 7.98 -1.37
C TYR A 345 16.12 8.57 -1.40
N ILE A 346 16.89 8.40 -0.33
CA ILE A 346 18.28 8.89 -0.25
C ILE A 346 19.15 8.23 -1.30
N TYR A 347 18.99 6.91 -1.46
CA TYR A 347 19.75 6.15 -2.43
C TYR A 347 19.49 6.65 -3.86
N VAL A 348 18.22 6.76 -4.26
CA VAL A 348 17.82 7.26 -5.57
C VAL A 348 18.31 8.70 -5.79
N LYS A 349 18.18 9.56 -4.78
CA LYS A 349 18.73 10.92 -4.83
C LYS A 349 20.24 10.93 -5.06
N SER A 350 20.99 10.04 -4.39
CA SER A 350 22.44 9.96 -4.52
C SER A 350 22.91 9.45 -5.89
N ILE A 351 22.13 8.59 -6.55
CA ILE A 351 22.41 8.18 -7.93
C ILE A 351 22.23 9.37 -8.87
N ARG A 352 21.14 10.12 -8.71
CA ARG A 352 20.84 11.29 -9.54
C ARG A 352 21.95 12.34 -9.40
N ASP A 353 22.38 12.64 -8.19
CA ASP A 353 23.37 13.70 -7.93
C ASP A 353 24.80 13.30 -8.38
N LYS A 354 25.04 12.04 -8.76
CA LYS A 354 26.32 11.54 -9.31
C LYS A 354 26.40 11.54 -10.84
N GLN A 355 25.30 11.83 -11.53
CA GLN A 355 25.19 11.88 -13.00
C GLN A 355 25.11 13.32 -13.49
#